data_AF-A0A7C6VM78-F1
#
_entry.id   AF-A0A7C6VM78-F1
#
_cell.length_a   1.000
_cell.length_b   1.000
_cell.length_c   1.000
_cell.angle_alpha   90.00
_cell.angle_beta   90.00
_cell.angle_gamma   90.00
#
_symmetry.space_group_name_H-M   'P 1'
#
loop_
_entity.id
_entity.type
_entity.pdbx_description
1 polymer ?
#
loop_
_entity_poly.entity_id
_entity_poly.type
_entity_poly.pdbx_seq_one_letter_code
_entity_poly.pdbx_strand_id
1 'polypeptide(L)'
;MNDTAILLVGHGSRNREGNKEILHFAAQWRDRHPGWRIETCFIEHAEVLLDGGLDRAAHGARRVVTIPFILNAAGHVKMELPAAIERARQ
;
A
#
# COMPACT_ATOMS: atom_id res chain seq x y z
N MET A 1 6.84 -8.09 19.13
CA MET A 1 5.90 -7.99 17.99
C MET A 1 6.10 -6.64 17.36
N ASN A 2 6.29 -6.57 16.04
CA ASN A 2 6.50 -5.30 15.37
C ASN A 2 5.15 -4.59 15.26
N ASP A 3 4.98 -3.52 16.02
CA ASP A 3 3.71 -2.82 16.20
C ASP A 3 3.38 -1.87 15.03
N THR A 4 4.25 -1.86 14.02
CA THR A 4 4.13 -1.00 12.83
C THR A 4 4.03 -1.84 11.57
N ALA A 5 3.04 -1.55 10.74
CA ALA A 5 2.94 -2.04 9.37
C ALA A 5 3.32 -0.94 8.38
N ILE A 6 4.00 -1.30 7.30
CA ILE A 6 4.27 -0.44 6.15
C ILE A 6 3.26 -0.82 5.07
N LEU A 7 2.53 0.15 4.52
CA LEU A 7 1.63 -0.05 3.40
C LEU A 7 2.18 0.69 2.17
N LEU A 8 2.66 -0.07 1.19
CA LEU A 8 3.07 0.48 -0.11
C LEU A 8 1.82 0.65 -0.99
N VAL A 9 1.60 1.87 -1.48
CA VAL A 9 0.41 2.21 -2.28
C VAL A 9 0.82 2.57 -3.71
N GLY A 10 0.53 1.68 -4.66
CA GLY A 10 0.67 1.98 -6.08
C GLY A 10 -0.56 2.73 -6.62
N HIS A 11 -0.43 3.35 -7.79
CA HIS A 11 -1.61 3.83 -8.53
C HIS A 11 -2.46 2.65 -9.03
N GLY A 12 -1.76 1.63 -9.54
CA GLY A 12 -2.36 0.49 -10.23
C GLY A 12 -2.56 0.76 -11.72
N SER A 13 -2.48 -0.31 -12.50
CA SER A 13 -2.40 -0.26 -13.95
C SER A 13 -3.30 -1.31 -14.60
N ARG A 14 -3.92 -0.93 -15.72
CA ARG A 14 -4.62 -1.88 -16.61
C ARG A 14 -3.66 -2.89 -17.24
N ASN A 15 -2.40 -2.49 -17.44
CA ASN A 15 -1.34 -3.43 -17.77
C ASN A 15 -0.87 -4.14 -16.49
N ARG A 16 -1.26 -5.40 -16.36
CA ARG A 16 -0.98 -6.22 -15.17
C ARG A 16 0.51 -6.36 -14.85
N GLU A 17 1.39 -6.24 -15.84
CA GLU A 17 2.84 -6.29 -15.60
C GLU A 17 3.31 -5.14 -14.70
N GLY A 18 2.74 -3.94 -14.84
CA GLY A 18 3.09 -2.81 -13.96
C GLY A 18 2.72 -3.06 -12.49
N ASN A 19 1.60 -3.75 -12.23
CA ASN A 19 1.24 -4.13 -10.86
C ASN A 19 2.20 -5.21 -10.32
N LYS A 20 2.60 -6.17 -11.16
CA LYS A 20 3.53 -7.24 -10.77
C LYS A 20 4.89 -6.68 -10.35
N GLU A 21 5.40 -5.65 -11.01
CA GLU A 21 6.67 -5.01 -10.64
C GLU A 21 6.63 -4.45 -9.20
N ILE A 22 5.54 -3.79 -8.82
CA ILE A 22 5.35 -3.25 -7.46
C ILE A 22 5.27 -4.39 -6.43
N LEU A 23 4.51 -5.44 -6.75
CA LEU A 23 4.40 -6.62 -5.87
C LEU A 23 5.76 -7.33 -5.71
N HIS A 24 6.52 -7.45 -6.80
CA HIS A 24 7.86 -8.04 -6.80
C HIS A 24 8.83 -7.21 -5.95
N PHE A 25 8.83 -5.88 -6.11
CA PHE A 25 9.61 -4.98 -5.26
C PHE A 25 9.29 -5.18 -3.78
N ALA A 26 7.99 -5.23 -3.42
CA ALA A 26 7.58 -5.45 -2.03
C ALA A 26 8.04 -6.82 -1.51
N ALA A 27 7.97 -7.88 -2.32
CA ALA A 27 8.46 -9.20 -1.96
C ALA A 27 9.97 -9.20 -1.67
N GLN A 28 10.78 -8.60 -2.54
CA GLN A 28 12.23 -8.46 -2.31
C GLN A 28 12.55 -7.73 -1.00
N TRP A 29 11.75 -6.72 -0.63
CA TRP A 29 11.93 -6.00 0.62
C TRP A 29 11.53 -6.83 1.84
N ARG A 30 10.48 -7.64 1.75
CA ARG A 30 10.10 -8.58 2.81
C ARG A 30 11.21 -9.61 3.05
N ASP A 31 11.77 -10.17 1.98
CA ASP A 31 12.85 -11.17 2.07
C ASP A 31 14.11 -10.59 2.73
N ARG A 32 14.44 -9.34 2.42
CA ARG A 32 15.59 -8.63 3.02
C ARG A 32 15.34 -8.16 4.46
N HIS A 33 14.08 -8.01 4.86
CA HIS A 33 13.68 -7.49 6.17
C HIS A 33 12.58 -8.35 6.80
N PRO A 34 12.90 -9.59 7.23
CA PRO A 34 11.89 -10.55 7.69
C PRO A 34 11.12 -10.10 8.95
N GLY A 35 11.65 -9.12 9.70
CA GLY A 35 10.95 -8.53 10.85
C GLY A 35 9.96 -7.42 10.48
N TRP A 36 9.91 -6.97 9.22
CA TRP A 36 9.04 -5.89 8.77
C TRP A 36 7.74 -6.46 8.23
N ARG A 37 6.63 -5.87 8.66
CA ARG A 37 5.33 -6.14 8.06
C ARG A 37 5.08 -5.17 6.92
N ILE A 38 5.14 -5.66 5.70
CA ILE A 38 4.93 -4.86 4.49
C ILE A 38 3.67 -5.37 3.78
N GLU A 39 2.68 -4.52 3.63
CA GLU A 39 1.48 -4.75 2.83
C GLU A 39 1.55 -3.92 1.54
N THR A 40 0.75 -4.31 0.55
CA THR A 40 0.66 -3.63 -0.74
C THR A 40 -0.79 -3.46 -1.14
N CYS A 41 -1.16 -2.28 -1.61
CA CYS A 41 -2.44 -2.04 -2.27
C CYS A 41 -2.29 -1.02 -3.39
N PHE A 42 -3.40 -0.78 -4.08
CA PHE A 42 -3.43 0.13 -5.21
C PHE A 42 -4.65 1.06 -5.11
N ILE A 43 -4.55 2.21 -5.77
CA ILE A 43 -5.66 3.16 -5.90
C ILE A 43 -6.76 2.54 -6.77
N GLU A 44 -6.38 1.98 -7.92
CA GLU A 44 -7.30 1.36 -8.86
C GLU A 44 -6.66 0.17 -9.58
N HIS A 45 -7.42 -0.50 -10.46
CA HIS A 45 -6.91 -1.49 -11.41
C HIS A 45 -6.06 -2.63 -10.81
N ALA A 46 -6.33 -3.03 -9.56
CA ALA A 46 -5.72 -4.19 -8.92
C ALA A 46 -6.71 -4.92 -8.03
N GLU A 47 -6.31 -6.10 -7.54
CA GLU A 47 -7.15 -6.95 -6.69
C GLU A 47 -7.33 -6.37 -5.28
N VAL A 48 -6.26 -5.81 -4.70
CA VAL A 48 -6.29 -5.19 -3.37
C VAL A 48 -6.25 -3.67 -3.53
N LEU A 49 -7.40 -3.04 -3.31
CA LEU A 49 -7.56 -1.59 -3.34
C LEU A 49 -7.30 -0.96 -1.96
N LEU A 50 -7.36 0.38 -1.90
CA LEU A 50 -7.04 1.17 -0.69
C LEU A 50 -7.70 0.64 0.59
N ASP A 51 -9.03 0.47 0.60
CA ASP A 51 -9.76 0.04 1.78
C ASP A 51 -9.27 -1.34 2.27
N GLY A 52 -9.22 -2.33 1.38
CA GLY A 52 -8.71 -3.67 1.71
C GLY A 52 -7.22 -3.69 2.09
N GLY A 53 -6.41 -2.77 1.54
CA GLY A 53 -5.01 -2.61 1.90
C GLY A 53 -4.81 -2.02 3.29
N LEU A 54 -5.60 -1.00 3.62
CA LEU A 54 -5.60 -0.34 4.93
C LEU A 54 -6.11 -1.31 6.01
N ASP A 55 -7.17 -2.06 5.75
CA ASP A 55 -7.68 -3.09 6.66
C ASP A 55 -6.63 -4.15 6.96
N ARG A 56 -5.98 -4.69 5.91
CA ARG A 56 -4.88 -5.64 6.07
C ARG A 56 -3.77 -5.02 6.89
N ALA A 57 -3.28 -3.83 6.55
CA ALA A 57 -2.17 -3.19 7.25
C ALA A 57 -2.48 -2.84 8.72
N ALA A 58 -3.72 -2.47 9.03
CA ALA A 58 -4.15 -2.18 10.40
C ALA A 58 -4.30 -3.43 11.26
N HIS A 59 -4.61 -4.59 10.67
CA HIS A 59 -4.87 -5.82 11.42
C HIS A 59 -3.68 -6.25 12.28
N GLY A 60 -3.74 -6.03 13.59
CA GLY A 60 -2.65 -6.39 14.52
C GLY A 60 -1.47 -5.41 14.55
N ALA A 61 -1.60 -4.20 14.01
CA ALA A 61 -0.62 -3.13 14.14
C ALA A 61 -1.24 -1.90 14.82
N ARG A 62 -0.54 -1.26 15.78
CA ARG A 62 -0.99 0.02 16.35
C ARG A 62 -0.59 1.23 15.49
N ARG A 63 0.32 1.05 14.53
CA ARG A 63 0.73 2.09 13.59
C ARG A 63 0.80 1.56 12.17
N VAL A 64 0.21 2.29 11.22
CA VAL A 64 0.40 2.06 9.79
C VAL A 64 1.18 3.24 9.20
N VAL A 65 2.25 2.93 8.48
CA VAL A 65 3.04 3.90 7.70
C VAL A 65 2.71 3.69 6.23
N THR A 66 1.92 4.59 5.68
CA THR A 66 1.51 4.53 4.28
C THR A 66 2.52 5.26 3.40
N ILE A 67 3.05 4.57 2.39
CA ILE A 67 4.06 5.10 1.46
C ILE A 67 3.47 5.11 0.05
N PRO A 68 3.21 6.29 -0.52
CA PRO A 68 2.85 6.40 -1.93
C PRO A 68 4.03 5.94 -2.80
N PHE A 69 3.86 4.82 -3.51
CA PHE A 69 4.88 4.23 -4.38
C PHE A 69 4.68 4.69 -5.82
N ILE A 70 4.81 6.01 -6.04
CA ILE A 70 4.44 6.70 -7.27
C ILE A 70 5.51 7.77 -7.58
N LEU A 71 6.11 7.72 -8.76
CA LEU A 71 7.21 8.64 -9.14
C LEU A 71 6.69 10.06 -9.43
N ASN A 72 5.60 10.17 -10.18
CA ASN A 72 4.95 11.43 -10.52
C ASN A 72 3.50 11.39 -10.08
N ALA A 73 3.19 12.06 -8.97
CA ALA A 73 1.83 12.10 -8.45
C ALA A 73 0.97 13.07 -9.27
N ALA A 74 0.07 12.52 -10.09
CA ALA A 74 -1.06 13.27 -10.67
C ALA A 74 -2.07 13.67 -9.57
N GLY A 75 -2.98 14.60 -9.88
CA GLY A 75 -3.91 15.18 -8.90
C GLY A 75 -4.75 14.15 -8.14
N HIS A 76 -5.22 13.10 -8.81
CA HIS A 76 -6.04 12.02 -8.22
C HIS A 76 -5.36 11.35 -7.02
N VAL A 77 -4.09 11.01 -7.15
CA VAL A 77 -3.28 10.38 -6.08
C VAL A 77 -3.21 11.26 -4.83
N LYS A 78 -3.07 12.58 -5.01
CA LYS A 78 -2.91 13.53 -3.91
C LYS A 78 -4.18 13.72 -3.08
N MET A 79 -5.34 13.34 -3.63
CA MET A 79 -6.63 13.48 -2.97
C MET A 79 -7.17 12.15 -2.45
N GLU A 80 -7.09 11.10 -3.26
CA GLU A 80 -7.75 9.82 -2.97
C GLU A 80 -7.09 9.08 -1.81
N LEU A 81 -5.76 9.05 -1.76
CA LEU A 81 -5.03 8.35 -0.71
C LEU A 81 -5.25 9.01 0.67
N PRO A 82 -5.07 10.35 0.85
CA PRO A 82 -5.39 10.99 2.12
C PRO A 82 -6.86 10.78 2.53
N ALA A 83 -7.81 10.90 1.59
CA ALA A 83 -9.22 10.69 1.90
C ALA A 83 -9.51 9.25 2.36
N ALA A 84 -8.89 8.24 1.75
CA ALA A 84 -9.01 6.85 2.18
C ALA A 84 -8.42 6.62 3.57
N ILE A 85 -7.26 7.21 3.87
CA ILE A 85 -6.65 7.15 5.19
C ILE A 85 -7.57 7.75 6.26
N GLU A 86 -8.18 8.91 5.99
CA GLU A 86 -9.11 9.52 6.96
C GLU A 86 -10.37 8.70 7.18
N ARG A 87 -10.91 8.06 6.14
CA ARG A 87 -12.04 7.13 6.29
C ARG A 87 -11.68 5.91 7.14
N ALA A 88 -10.50 5.33 6.92
CA ALA A 88 -10.04 4.14 7.65
C ALA A 88 -9.67 4.40 9.12
N ARG A 89 -9.59 5.67 9.55
CA ARG A 89 -9.34 6.05 10.94
C ARG A 89 -10.61 6.07 11.82
N GLN A 90 -11.78 5.99 11.21
CA GLN A 90 -13.09 6.02 11.90
C GLN A 90 -13.46 4.62 12.39
#